data_AF-A0A2M7VIU1-F1
#
_entry.id   AF-A0A2M7VIU1-F1
#
_cell.length_a   1.000
_cell.length_b   1.000
_cell.length_c   1.000
_cell.angle_alpha   90.00
_cell.angle_beta   90.00
_cell.angle_gamma   90.00
#
_symmetry.space_group_name_H-M   'P 1'
#
loop_
_entity.id
_entity.type
_entity.pdbx_description
1 polymer ?
#
loop_
_entity_poly.entity_id
_entity_poly.type
_entity_poly.pdbx_seq_one_letter_code
_entity_poly.pdbx_strand_id
1 'polypeptide(L)'
;FITIYPGNYYVTASKSQYTSDAKPVEVKPNISTSQVDFILPIIDNGSAPGAIQNLQAQPGNSQITLTWNTFNNSAGDFKNFNIYRSLAAIANVSSLTPINSSITNSSVVQFIDTTAVNGVDYYYAVTAQDLSGNQNPAVVDVGPVRGNSAPVIANISVSQDANGKAQISYDLTDKEQSTALIELECSLDGSVWKEATVAVGAGLQNTGAQKVITWTPSQDYPSSVGIAKIRITANDQQAVNNLAVLESANFPLDTSSTILTKLDFPVNIWRMLSLPLLPKTSDPEALLTPNLGVVLEDWLLARWDSLAAAYRYHKAAYSTSTGWSESNNQLPNFAPGLGYWLITNAGPFDISVQGTFVAQTRQTIALLPGWNQISNPFNYPINWAGSSIKIKNTATGEMADLGSDLATAWSDDFLLWWDGSNYQFFIAPEGQLEPWKGYFFHATIPCEMIISPDLQQTGSTGLMSSQNQSSEKNTQNYQSKKKESSEQTLQLSAFAGAFSQDVYNFVGLRAEAKKGYDKLDALEPPDIQGGVDLYFPHQDWASRSGNYIQDIRQPSAKKEIEEWYFEIKNTTGKQVVLKWMGVEQFENYKLVLVDLDANQTIDLYSNQQYIFDNSGLRHFRLVANPAGKARKK
;
A
#
# COMPACT_ATOMS: atom_id res chain seq x y z
N PHE A 1 -22.76 -37.21 -84.36
CA PHE A 1 -23.56 -37.64 -85.52
C PHE A 1 -23.24 -39.10 -85.81
N ILE A 2 -24.23 -39.97 -85.78
CA ILE A 2 -24.09 -41.41 -86.08
C ILE A 2 -24.67 -41.61 -87.47
N THR A 3 -23.94 -42.26 -88.38
CA THR A 3 -24.46 -42.63 -89.70
C THR A 3 -25.31 -43.88 -89.55
N ILE A 4 -26.58 -43.81 -89.96
CA ILE A 4 -27.57 -44.88 -89.76
C ILE A 4 -28.18 -45.25 -91.12
N TYR A 5 -28.33 -46.55 -91.40
CA TYR A 5 -28.96 -47.06 -92.63
C TYR A 5 -30.50 -47.02 -92.50
N PRO A 6 -31.27 -47.15 -93.60
CA PRO A 6 -32.72 -47.26 -93.51
C PRO A 6 -33.15 -48.52 -92.73
N GLY A 7 -34.10 -48.38 -91.80
CA GLY A 7 -34.56 -49.47 -90.93
C GLY A 7 -35.30 -49.01 -89.69
N ASN A 8 -35.77 -49.97 -88.88
CA ASN A 8 -36.39 -49.72 -87.58
C ASN A 8 -35.33 -49.82 -86.48
N TYR A 9 -35.15 -48.72 -85.74
CA TYR A 9 -34.22 -48.61 -84.63
C TYR A 9 -34.96 -48.36 -83.33
N TYR A 10 -34.28 -48.54 -82.21
CA TYR A 10 -34.73 -48.05 -80.92
C TYR A 10 -33.73 -47.04 -80.39
N VAL A 11 -34.22 -45.93 -79.85
CA VAL A 11 -33.39 -44.97 -79.12
C VAL A 11 -33.70 -45.14 -77.64
N THR A 12 -32.64 -45.35 -76.86
CA THR A 12 -32.65 -45.30 -75.41
C THR A 12 -31.67 -44.23 -74.96
N ALA A 13 -31.95 -43.62 -73.83
CA ALA A 13 -31.00 -42.78 -73.12
C ALA A 13 -30.74 -43.39 -71.75
N SER A 14 -29.48 -43.35 -71.32
CA SER A 14 -29.10 -43.70 -69.96
C SER A 14 -28.20 -42.63 -69.38
N LYS A 15 -28.38 -42.35 -68.08
CA LYS A 15 -27.50 -41.49 -67.29
C LYS A 15 -27.42 -42.09 -65.90
N SER A 16 -26.25 -42.61 -65.51
CA SER A 16 -26.07 -43.25 -64.20
C SER A 16 -27.19 -44.29 -63.92
N GLN A 17 -27.98 -44.09 -62.85
CA GLN A 17 -29.06 -44.95 -62.38
C GLN A 17 -30.37 -44.82 -63.17
N TYR A 18 -30.42 -44.00 -64.21
CA TYR A 18 -31.63 -43.89 -65.01
C TYR A 18 -31.50 -44.49 -66.40
N THR A 19 -32.61 -45.07 -66.84
CA THR A 19 -32.82 -45.53 -68.21
C THR A 19 -34.16 -45.03 -68.73
N SER A 20 -34.22 -44.65 -69.99
CA SER A 20 -35.50 -44.45 -70.66
C SER A 20 -36.06 -45.76 -71.19
N ASP A 21 -37.37 -45.81 -71.41
CA ASP A 21 -37.96 -46.82 -72.28
C ASP A 21 -37.35 -46.72 -73.70
N ALA A 22 -37.32 -47.87 -74.38
CA ALA A 22 -36.90 -47.94 -75.78
C ALA A 22 -37.96 -47.31 -76.69
N LYS A 23 -37.61 -46.21 -77.35
CA LYS A 23 -38.51 -45.55 -78.30
C LYS A 23 -38.22 -46.00 -79.73
N PRO A 24 -39.17 -46.63 -80.44
CA PRO A 24 -38.96 -47.05 -81.81
C PRO A 24 -38.85 -45.83 -82.75
N VAL A 25 -37.95 -45.92 -83.72
CA VAL A 25 -37.68 -44.90 -84.74
C VAL A 25 -37.53 -45.57 -86.09
N GLU A 26 -38.34 -45.15 -87.06
CA GLU A 26 -38.23 -45.60 -88.45
C GLU A 26 -37.36 -44.60 -89.24
N VAL A 27 -36.28 -45.10 -89.86
CA VAL A 27 -35.43 -44.32 -90.77
C VAL A 27 -35.73 -44.75 -92.21
N LYS A 28 -36.31 -43.84 -93.01
CA LYS A 28 -36.72 -44.11 -94.40
C LYS A 28 -35.58 -43.88 -95.40
N PRO A 29 -35.53 -44.61 -96.54
CA PRO A 29 -34.51 -44.39 -97.58
C PRO A 29 -34.56 -42.98 -98.19
N ASN A 30 -33.41 -42.44 -98.60
CA ASN A 30 -33.22 -41.19 -99.36
C ASN A 30 -33.55 -39.86 -98.66
N ILE A 31 -33.46 -39.79 -97.33
CA ILE A 31 -33.57 -38.53 -96.57
C ILE A 31 -32.18 -38.16 -96.04
N SER A 32 -31.61 -37.04 -96.50
CA SER A 32 -30.22 -36.67 -96.19
C SER A 32 -30.05 -35.79 -94.95
N THR A 33 -31.10 -35.14 -94.43
CA THR A 33 -31.07 -34.40 -93.16
C THR A 33 -32.47 -34.26 -92.55
N SER A 34 -32.76 -35.05 -91.51
CA SER A 34 -33.91 -34.82 -90.61
C SER A 34 -33.42 -34.86 -89.18
N GLN A 35 -33.67 -33.80 -88.41
CA GLN A 35 -33.53 -33.82 -86.95
C GLN A 35 -34.83 -34.40 -86.37
N VAL A 36 -34.72 -35.47 -85.59
CA VAL A 36 -35.84 -36.04 -84.84
C VAL A 36 -35.56 -35.85 -83.37
N ASP A 37 -36.34 -34.98 -82.73
CA ASP A 37 -36.25 -34.75 -81.29
C ASP A 37 -37.15 -35.74 -80.55
N PHE A 38 -36.61 -36.37 -79.51
CA PHE A 38 -37.34 -37.29 -78.65
C PHE A 38 -37.36 -36.76 -77.22
N ILE A 39 -38.54 -36.68 -76.63
CA ILE A 39 -38.68 -36.65 -75.17
C ILE A 39 -38.71 -38.10 -74.71
N LEU A 40 -37.71 -38.48 -73.92
CA LEU A 40 -37.61 -39.77 -73.26
C LEU A 40 -37.87 -39.54 -71.77
N PRO A 41 -39.00 -40.03 -71.21
CA PRO A 41 -39.18 -40.00 -69.76
C PRO A 41 -38.09 -40.87 -69.14
N ILE A 42 -37.31 -40.25 -68.28
CA ILE A 42 -36.27 -40.91 -67.52
C ILE A 42 -36.97 -41.62 -66.35
N ILE A 43 -36.89 -42.95 -66.29
CA ILE A 43 -37.50 -43.73 -65.22
C ILE A 43 -36.42 -43.98 -64.16
N ASP A 44 -36.72 -43.58 -62.93
CA ASP A 44 -35.93 -43.93 -61.75
C ASP A 44 -35.94 -45.44 -61.53
N ASN A 45 -34.76 -46.03 -61.36
CA ASN A 45 -34.60 -47.47 -61.17
C ASN A 45 -34.91 -47.94 -59.73
N GLY A 46 -35.37 -47.04 -58.86
CA GLY A 46 -35.74 -47.32 -57.47
C GLY A 46 -34.55 -47.36 -56.50
N SER A 47 -33.39 -46.86 -56.93
CA SER A 47 -32.21 -46.79 -56.06
C SER A 47 -32.34 -45.63 -55.09
N ALA A 48 -32.30 -45.92 -53.79
CA ALA A 48 -32.31 -44.87 -52.78
C ALA A 48 -31.04 -43.99 -52.85
N PRO A 49 -31.12 -42.71 -52.45
CA PRO A 49 -29.96 -41.83 -52.29
C PRO A 49 -28.89 -42.41 -51.35
N GLY A 50 -27.64 -42.04 -51.61
CA GLY A 50 -26.50 -42.46 -50.78
C GLY A 50 -26.62 -42.00 -49.31
N ALA A 51 -25.94 -42.70 -48.40
CA ALA A 51 -25.92 -42.33 -46.99
C ALA A 51 -25.14 -41.03 -46.74
N ILE A 52 -25.58 -40.24 -45.76
CA ILE A 52 -24.86 -39.06 -45.29
C ILE A 52 -23.53 -39.48 -44.67
N GLN A 53 -22.47 -38.70 -44.95
CA GLN A 53 -21.10 -38.99 -44.51
C GLN A 53 -20.64 -37.97 -43.47
N ASN A 54 -19.88 -38.44 -42.47
CA ASN A 54 -19.31 -37.62 -41.38
C ASN A 54 -20.34 -36.76 -40.64
N LEU A 55 -21.50 -37.35 -40.31
CA LEU A 55 -22.47 -36.67 -39.45
C LEU A 55 -21.87 -36.44 -38.06
N GLN A 56 -21.90 -35.20 -37.60
CA GLN A 56 -21.44 -34.77 -36.28
C GLN A 56 -22.54 -33.94 -35.62
N ALA A 57 -22.54 -33.94 -34.28
CA ALA A 57 -23.43 -33.11 -33.48
C ALA A 57 -22.62 -32.32 -32.46
N GLN A 58 -22.83 -31.01 -32.43
CA GLN A 58 -22.20 -30.09 -31.49
C GLN A 58 -23.25 -29.56 -30.52
N PRO A 59 -23.08 -29.75 -29.19
CA PRO A 59 -24.03 -29.26 -28.21
C PRO A 59 -23.93 -27.75 -28.01
N GLY A 60 -25.08 -27.12 -27.74
CA GLY A 60 -25.19 -25.71 -27.36
C GLY A 60 -26.25 -25.51 -26.28
N ASN A 61 -26.56 -24.24 -25.98
CA ASN A 61 -27.61 -23.90 -25.03
C ASN A 61 -28.97 -23.90 -25.73
N SER A 62 -29.83 -24.84 -25.34
CA SER A 62 -31.15 -25.08 -25.91
C SER A 62 -31.12 -25.34 -27.43
N GLN A 63 -30.00 -25.87 -27.92
CA GLN A 63 -29.82 -26.21 -29.32
C GLN A 63 -28.77 -27.30 -29.53
N ILE A 64 -28.89 -28.05 -30.62
CA ILE A 64 -27.84 -28.94 -31.14
C ILE A 64 -27.58 -28.61 -32.60
N THR A 65 -26.32 -28.38 -32.95
CA THR A 65 -25.90 -28.12 -34.33
C THR A 65 -25.37 -29.41 -34.96
N LEU A 66 -26.05 -29.87 -36.01
CA LEU A 66 -25.63 -31.00 -36.83
C LEU A 66 -24.83 -30.52 -38.04
N THR A 67 -23.74 -31.21 -38.36
CA THR A 67 -22.94 -30.96 -39.57
C THR A 67 -22.59 -32.26 -40.27
N TRP A 68 -22.50 -32.24 -41.60
CA TRP A 68 -22.10 -33.40 -42.41
C TRP A 68 -21.33 -32.95 -43.66
N ASN A 69 -20.70 -33.88 -44.37
CA ASN A 69 -20.02 -33.55 -45.64
C ASN A 69 -21.01 -33.18 -46.74
N THR A 70 -20.58 -32.39 -47.73
CA THR A 70 -21.38 -32.08 -48.93
C THR A 70 -21.96 -33.35 -49.58
N PHE A 71 -23.28 -33.38 -49.79
CA PHE A 71 -23.96 -34.53 -50.36
C PHE A 71 -23.69 -34.66 -51.87
N ASN A 72 -23.37 -35.88 -52.33
CA ASN A 72 -23.13 -36.14 -53.74
C ASN A 72 -24.45 -36.31 -54.51
N ASN A 73 -24.92 -35.23 -55.14
CA ASN A 73 -26.11 -35.24 -56.00
C ASN A 73 -25.79 -35.44 -57.50
N SER A 74 -24.90 -36.40 -57.84
CA SER A 74 -24.54 -36.66 -59.24
C SER A 74 -25.72 -37.19 -60.09
N ALA A 75 -26.68 -37.86 -59.45
CA ALA A 75 -27.91 -38.34 -60.09
C ALA A 75 -28.83 -37.18 -60.50
N GLY A 76 -28.90 -36.13 -59.68
CA GLY A 76 -29.63 -34.89 -59.98
C GLY A 76 -31.11 -34.90 -59.58
N ASP A 77 -31.53 -35.90 -58.81
CA ASP A 77 -32.91 -36.13 -58.35
C ASP A 77 -33.10 -35.95 -56.84
N PHE A 78 -32.12 -35.38 -56.15
CA PHE A 78 -32.27 -35.02 -54.75
C PHE A 78 -33.53 -34.15 -54.55
N LYS A 79 -34.38 -34.54 -53.60
CA LYS A 79 -35.58 -33.79 -53.21
C LYS A 79 -35.37 -33.00 -51.94
N ASN A 80 -34.99 -33.67 -50.85
CA ASN A 80 -34.73 -33.02 -49.57
C ASN A 80 -33.90 -33.90 -48.61
N PHE A 81 -33.33 -33.28 -47.58
CA PHE A 81 -32.88 -34.01 -46.40
C PHE A 81 -34.03 -34.20 -45.41
N ASN A 82 -34.04 -35.35 -44.73
CA ASN A 82 -34.87 -35.64 -43.57
C ASN A 82 -33.98 -35.74 -42.34
N ILE A 83 -34.27 -34.92 -41.31
CA ILE A 83 -33.54 -34.89 -40.04
C ILE A 83 -34.35 -35.63 -39.00
N TYR A 84 -33.75 -36.61 -38.32
CA TYR A 84 -34.38 -37.42 -37.28
C TYR A 84 -33.72 -37.16 -35.93
N ARG A 85 -34.51 -37.16 -34.87
CA ARG A 85 -34.08 -37.07 -33.48
C ARG A 85 -34.77 -38.13 -32.64
N SER A 86 -34.04 -38.78 -31.75
CA SER A 86 -34.53 -39.81 -30.83
C SER A 86 -33.87 -39.70 -29.46
N LEU A 87 -34.49 -40.28 -28.43
CA LEU A 87 -33.90 -40.46 -27.10
C LEU A 87 -33.10 -41.77 -26.99
N ALA A 88 -33.07 -42.56 -28.06
CA ALA A 88 -32.32 -43.81 -28.17
C ALA A 88 -31.60 -43.87 -29.53
N ALA A 89 -30.53 -44.65 -29.60
CA ALA A 89 -29.73 -44.82 -30.81
C ALA A 89 -30.58 -45.21 -32.02
N ILE A 90 -30.26 -44.64 -33.18
CA ILE A 90 -31.01 -44.79 -34.43
C ILE A 90 -30.18 -45.63 -35.40
N ALA A 91 -30.54 -46.90 -35.57
CA ALA A 91 -30.00 -47.74 -36.64
C ALA A 91 -30.87 -47.72 -37.90
N ASN A 92 -32.17 -47.41 -37.76
CA ASN A 92 -33.13 -47.39 -38.84
C ASN A 92 -34.21 -46.32 -38.62
N VAL A 93 -34.52 -45.54 -39.65
CA VAL A 93 -35.48 -44.40 -39.56
C VAL A 93 -36.92 -44.74 -39.97
N SER A 94 -37.22 -45.98 -40.37
CA SER A 94 -38.54 -46.34 -40.93
C SER A 94 -39.71 -46.16 -39.96
N SER A 95 -39.45 -46.23 -38.64
CA SER A 95 -40.45 -46.01 -37.59
C SER A 95 -40.41 -44.60 -36.99
N LEU A 96 -39.52 -43.74 -37.48
CA LEU A 96 -39.33 -42.39 -36.96
C LEU A 96 -39.97 -41.36 -37.89
N THR A 97 -40.46 -40.27 -37.30
CA THR A 97 -40.91 -39.09 -38.05
C THR A 97 -39.78 -38.05 -38.01
N PRO A 98 -39.40 -37.46 -39.16
CA PRO A 98 -38.35 -36.45 -39.16
C PRO A 98 -38.83 -35.19 -38.44
N ILE A 99 -37.93 -34.55 -37.69
CA ILE A 99 -38.16 -33.23 -37.07
C ILE A 99 -38.04 -32.11 -38.11
N ASN A 100 -37.40 -32.36 -39.25
CA ASN A 100 -37.33 -31.42 -40.37
C ASN A 100 -37.20 -32.18 -41.71
N SER A 101 -37.97 -31.76 -42.71
CA SER A 101 -37.92 -32.27 -44.09
C SER A 101 -37.88 -31.14 -45.14
N SER A 102 -37.58 -29.91 -44.70
CA SER A 102 -37.71 -28.69 -45.52
C SER A 102 -36.45 -28.32 -46.32
N ILE A 103 -35.33 -29.01 -46.09
CA ILE A 103 -34.04 -28.67 -46.71
C ILE A 103 -33.95 -29.28 -48.11
N THR A 104 -34.31 -28.51 -49.13
CA THR A 104 -34.35 -28.95 -50.54
C THR A 104 -33.09 -28.65 -51.35
N ASN A 105 -32.10 -27.97 -50.76
CA ASN A 105 -30.81 -27.69 -51.40
C ASN A 105 -29.75 -28.73 -50.97
N SER A 106 -29.28 -29.56 -51.91
CA SER A 106 -28.29 -30.62 -51.65
C SER A 106 -26.91 -30.11 -51.21
N SER A 107 -26.60 -28.82 -51.39
CA SER A 107 -25.34 -28.21 -50.95
C SER A 107 -25.34 -27.81 -49.47
N VAL A 108 -26.47 -27.94 -48.76
CA VAL A 108 -26.54 -27.67 -47.32
C VAL A 108 -25.80 -28.78 -46.56
N VAL A 109 -24.94 -28.36 -45.64
CA VAL A 109 -24.05 -29.21 -44.83
C VAL A 109 -24.28 -29.07 -43.32
N GLN A 110 -25.34 -28.35 -42.93
CA GLN A 110 -25.64 -28.03 -41.54
C GLN A 110 -27.13 -27.94 -41.28
N PHE A 111 -27.55 -28.35 -40.08
CA PHE A 111 -28.87 -28.09 -39.52
C PHE A 111 -28.74 -27.77 -38.02
N ILE A 112 -29.54 -26.83 -37.52
CA ILE A 112 -29.58 -26.49 -36.09
C ILE A 112 -30.94 -26.88 -35.54
N ASP A 113 -30.96 -27.85 -34.62
CA ASP A 113 -32.15 -28.16 -33.84
C ASP A 113 -32.25 -27.17 -32.68
N THR A 114 -33.07 -26.13 -32.84
CA THR A 114 -33.36 -25.12 -31.80
C THR A 114 -34.46 -25.54 -30.82
N THR A 115 -34.96 -26.78 -30.94
CA THR A 115 -35.99 -27.34 -30.06
C THR A 115 -35.43 -28.34 -29.04
N ALA A 116 -34.11 -28.57 -29.07
CA ALA A 116 -33.44 -29.46 -28.14
C ALA A 116 -33.45 -28.87 -26.72
N VAL A 117 -33.77 -29.71 -25.73
CA VAL A 117 -33.76 -29.34 -24.31
C VAL A 117 -32.40 -29.69 -23.72
N ASN A 118 -31.81 -28.78 -22.93
CA ASN A 118 -30.57 -29.04 -22.22
C ASN A 118 -30.74 -30.18 -21.21
N GLY A 119 -29.64 -30.88 -20.89
CA GLY A 119 -29.65 -32.00 -19.95
C GLY A 119 -30.23 -33.30 -20.53
N VAL A 120 -30.88 -33.27 -21.70
CA VAL A 120 -31.47 -34.44 -22.35
C VAL A 120 -30.52 -35.02 -23.41
N ASP A 121 -30.31 -36.34 -23.36
CA ASP A 121 -29.55 -37.06 -24.37
C ASP A 121 -30.36 -37.27 -25.64
N TYR A 122 -29.82 -36.80 -26.77
CA TYR A 122 -30.41 -37.00 -28.08
C TYR A 122 -29.48 -37.77 -29.02
N TYR A 123 -30.07 -38.57 -29.90
CA TYR A 123 -29.43 -39.21 -31.03
C TYR A 123 -30.02 -38.65 -32.32
N TYR A 124 -29.16 -38.33 -33.30
CA TYR A 124 -29.57 -37.73 -34.56
C TYR A 124 -29.14 -38.57 -35.75
N ALA A 125 -29.99 -38.62 -36.77
CA ALA A 125 -29.68 -39.19 -38.06
C ALA A 125 -30.17 -38.27 -39.19
N VAL A 126 -29.46 -38.29 -40.32
CA VAL A 126 -29.83 -37.53 -41.51
C VAL A 126 -29.86 -38.48 -42.71
N THR A 127 -30.90 -38.36 -43.54
CA THR A 127 -31.01 -39.10 -44.80
C THR A 127 -31.38 -38.16 -45.93
N ALA A 128 -30.99 -38.48 -47.17
CA ALA A 128 -31.53 -37.84 -48.36
C ALA A 128 -32.72 -38.65 -48.91
N GLN A 129 -33.73 -37.94 -49.42
CA GLN A 129 -34.84 -38.50 -50.19
C GLN A 129 -34.77 -37.97 -51.63
N ASP A 130 -35.10 -38.80 -52.61
CA ASP A 130 -35.19 -38.40 -54.02
C ASP A 130 -36.60 -37.92 -54.43
N LEU A 131 -36.73 -37.45 -55.68
CA LEU A 131 -37.99 -36.96 -56.24
C LEU A 131 -39.06 -38.06 -56.40
N SER A 132 -38.67 -39.34 -56.49
CA SER A 132 -39.58 -40.50 -56.54
C SER A 132 -40.03 -40.96 -55.15
N GLY A 133 -39.39 -40.46 -54.09
CA GLY A 133 -39.67 -40.76 -52.70
C GLY A 133 -38.80 -41.86 -52.09
N ASN A 134 -37.80 -42.41 -52.79
CA ASN A 134 -36.92 -43.41 -52.20
C ASN A 134 -35.97 -42.77 -51.19
N GLN A 135 -35.64 -43.54 -50.16
CA GLN A 135 -34.81 -43.13 -49.03
C GLN A 135 -34.12 -44.37 -48.48
N ASN A 136 -32.84 -44.27 -48.12
CA ASN A 136 -32.16 -45.36 -47.43
C ASN A 136 -32.52 -45.30 -45.93
N PRO A 137 -33.26 -46.28 -45.39
CA PRO A 137 -33.68 -46.23 -43.99
C PRO A 137 -32.58 -46.63 -43.01
N ALA A 138 -31.52 -47.32 -43.46
CA ALA A 138 -30.40 -47.70 -42.61
C ALA A 138 -29.42 -46.54 -42.47
N VAL A 139 -29.12 -46.15 -41.24
CA VAL A 139 -28.33 -44.96 -40.92
C VAL A 139 -27.25 -45.26 -39.87
N VAL A 140 -26.22 -44.43 -39.86
CA VAL A 140 -25.31 -44.29 -38.72
C VAL A 140 -25.67 -42.98 -38.05
N ASP A 141 -26.10 -43.04 -36.80
CA ASP A 141 -26.47 -41.87 -36.03
C ASP A 141 -25.25 -41.20 -35.39
N VAL A 142 -25.50 -40.03 -34.78
CA VAL A 142 -24.57 -39.37 -33.88
C VAL A 142 -25.28 -39.13 -32.55
N GLY A 143 -24.64 -39.53 -31.45
CA GLY A 143 -25.16 -39.36 -30.10
C GLY A 143 -24.63 -40.41 -29.11
N PRO A 144 -25.03 -40.32 -27.83
CA PRO A 144 -25.88 -39.27 -27.29
C PRO A 144 -25.15 -37.92 -27.27
N VAL A 145 -25.84 -36.86 -27.68
CA VAL A 145 -25.38 -35.48 -27.54
C VAL A 145 -26.36 -34.73 -26.63
N ARG A 146 -25.80 -33.96 -25.70
CA ARG A 146 -26.55 -33.29 -24.63
C ARG A 146 -26.24 -31.81 -24.62
N GLY A 147 -27.25 -30.97 -24.79
CA GLY A 147 -27.12 -29.52 -24.63
C GLY A 147 -26.88 -29.14 -23.17
N ASN A 148 -26.25 -27.99 -22.94
CA ASN A 148 -25.98 -27.47 -21.60
C ASN A 148 -26.17 -25.95 -21.55
N SER A 149 -26.67 -25.45 -20.43
CA SER A 149 -26.64 -24.02 -20.11
C SER A 149 -25.63 -23.75 -19.01
N ALA A 150 -25.03 -22.57 -19.06
CA ALA A 150 -24.16 -22.16 -17.97
C ALA A 150 -24.99 -21.97 -16.70
N PRO A 151 -24.39 -22.22 -15.52
CA PRO A 151 -25.00 -21.83 -14.27
C PRO A 151 -25.27 -20.33 -14.28
N VAL A 152 -26.20 -19.87 -13.46
CA VAL A 152 -26.54 -18.45 -13.28
C VAL A 152 -26.25 -18.10 -11.84
N ILE A 153 -25.42 -17.07 -11.66
CA ILE A 153 -25.17 -16.43 -10.37
C ILE A 153 -26.01 -15.15 -10.33
N ALA A 154 -26.69 -14.89 -9.21
CA ALA A 154 -27.49 -13.68 -9.02
C ALA A 154 -27.42 -13.18 -7.57
N ASN A 155 -27.97 -11.99 -7.34
CA ASN A 155 -28.18 -11.42 -6.00
C ASN A 155 -26.94 -11.38 -5.10
N ILE A 156 -25.78 -11.10 -5.70
CA ILE A 156 -24.53 -10.97 -4.94
C ILE A 156 -24.59 -9.75 -4.01
N SER A 157 -24.22 -9.97 -2.75
CA SER A 157 -24.03 -8.90 -1.77
C SER A 157 -22.82 -9.19 -0.90
N VAL A 158 -22.14 -8.13 -0.46
CA VAL A 158 -20.92 -8.24 0.34
C VAL A 158 -21.04 -7.33 1.56
N SER A 159 -20.71 -7.85 2.72
CA SER A 159 -20.59 -7.08 3.97
C SER A 159 -19.36 -7.52 4.75
N GLN A 160 -18.67 -6.59 5.39
CA GLN A 160 -17.55 -6.91 6.29
C GLN A 160 -18.01 -6.86 7.75
N ASP A 161 -17.65 -7.87 8.54
CA ASP A 161 -17.95 -7.92 9.97
C ASP A 161 -16.92 -7.13 10.81
N ALA A 162 -17.22 -6.97 12.10
CA ALA A 162 -16.37 -6.24 13.04
C ALA A 162 -14.98 -6.85 13.27
N ASN A 163 -14.78 -8.12 12.88
CA ASN A 163 -13.49 -8.81 12.95
C ASN A 163 -12.72 -8.75 11.61
N GLY A 164 -13.22 -7.99 10.64
CA GLY A 164 -12.59 -7.80 9.34
C GLY A 164 -12.84 -8.95 8.35
N LYS A 165 -13.73 -9.91 8.63
CA LYS A 165 -14.09 -10.96 7.66
C LYS A 165 -15.18 -10.47 6.72
N ALA A 166 -15.06 -10.83 5.44
CA ALA A 166 -16.08 -10.51 4.44
C ALA A 166 -17.07 -11.67 4.31
N GLN A 167 -18.37 -11.35 4.36
CA GLN A 167 -19.48 -12.26 4.10
C GLN A 167 -20.04 -11.94 2.71
N ILE A 168 -20.00 -12.91 1.81
CA ILE A 168 -20.49 -12.80 0.43
C ILE A 168 -21.71 -13.71 0.31
N SER A 169 -22.90 -13.13 0.10
CA SER A 169 -24.13 -13.88 -0.18
C SER A 169 -24.45 -13.84 -1.67
N TYR A 170 -24.92 -14.95 -2.23
CA TYR A 170 -25.32 -15.06 -3.65
C TYR A 170 -26.35 -16.17 -3.86
N ASP A 171 -27.06 -16.11 -4.98
CA ASP A 171 -27.91 -17.19 -5.47
C ASP A 171 -27.21 -17.91 -6.62
N LEU A 172 -27.31 -19.25 -6.64
CA LEU A 172 -26.78 -20.11 -7.70
C LEU A 172 -27.89 -20.98 -8.27
N THR A 173 -28.19 -20.83 -9.54
CA THR A 173 -29.20 -21.66 -10.23
C THR A 173 -28.62 -22.28 -11.47
N ASP A 174 -29.03 -23.49 -11.79
CA ASP A 174 -28.65 -24.17 -13.01
C ASP A 174 -29.88 -24.92 -13.54
N LYS A 175 -30.14 -24.85 -14.85
CA LYS A 175 -31.35 -25.48 -15.43
C LYS A 175 -31.28 -26.99 -15.36
N GLU A 176 -30.08 -27.54 -15.46
CA GLU A 176 -29.79 -28.96 -15.38
C GLU A 176 -29.64 -29.44 -13.93
N GLN A 177 -29.73 -28.51 -12.97
CA GLN A 177 -29.47 -28.71 -11.54
C GLN A 177 -28.07 -29.26 -11.25
N SER A 178 -27.11 -28.94 -12.11
CA SER A 178 -25.71 -29.32 -11.95
C SER A 178 -25.08 -28.61 -10.76
N THR A 179 -24.13 -29.28 -10.10
CA THR A 179 -23.23 -28.62 -9.15
C THR A 179 -22.26 -27.71 -9.90
N ALA A 180 -21.88 -26.58 -9.31
CA ALA A 180 -20.89 -25.68 -9.88
C ALA A 180 -19.69 -25.50 -8.95
N LEU A 181 -18.49 -25.52 -9.51
CA LEU A 181 -17.26 -25.06 -8.86
C LEU A 181 -17.29 -23.54 -8.79
N ILE A 182 -17.20 -23.01 -7.56
CA ILE A 182 -17.26 -21.59 -7.28
C ILE A 182 -15.86 -21.07 -6.92
N GLU A 183 -15.38 -20.11 -7.70
CA GLU A 183 -14.12 -19.39 -7.46
C GLU A 183 -14.42 -17.94 -7.06
N LEU A 184 -13.62 -17.42 -6.13
CA LEU A 184 -13.78 -16.08 -5.55
C LEU A 184 -12.51 -15.25 -5.80
N GLU A 185 -12.69 -14.09 -6.41
CA GLU A 185 -11.61 -13.12 -6.65
C GLU A 185 -11.98 -11.74 -6.10
N CYS A 186 -10.97 -10.95 -5.73
CA CYS A 186 -11.11 -9.59 -5.25
C CYS A 186 -10.25 -8.62 -6.07
N SER A 187 -10.74 -7.40 -6.25
CA SER A 187 -10.01 -6.28 -6.85
C SER A 187 -10.12 -5.03 -5.98
N LEU A 188 -8.99 -4.33 -5.79
CA LEU A 188 -8.90 -3.04 -5.07
C LEU A 188 -8.93 -1.83 -6.02
N ASP A 189 -8.66 -2.02 -7.31
CA ASP A 189 -8.61 -0.96 -8.32
C ASP A 189 -9.68 -1.09 -9.42
N GLY A 190 -10.44 -2.20 -9.39
CA GLY A 190 -11.48 -2.54 -10.37
C GLY A 190 -10.96 -3.15 -11.67
N SER A 191 -9.66 -3.37 -11.81
CA SER A 191 -9.02 -3.84 -13.05
C SER A 191 -8.15 -5.10 -12.85
N VAL A 192 -7.43 -5.20 -11.74
CA VAL A 192 -6.59 -6.35 -11.38
C VAL A 192 -7.36 -7.22 -10.39
N TRP A 193 -7.48 -8.50 -10.72
CA TRP A 193 -8.21 -9.50 -9.93
C TRP A 193 -7.24 -10.50 -9.32
N LYS A 194 -7.43 -10.81 -8.04
CA LYS A 194 -6.62 -11.77 -7.29
C LYS A 194 -7.55 -12.74 -6.55
N GLU A 195 -7.19 -14.01 -6.56
CA GLU A 195 -7.90 -15.06 -5.84
C GLU A 195 -7.94 -14.79 -4.32
N ALA A 196 -9.09 -15.08 -3.71
CA ALA A 196 -9.30 -15.03 -2.28
C ALA A 196 -8.84 -16.35 -1.61
N THR A 197 -7.65 -16.36 -0.99
CA THR A 197 -6.98 -17.60 -0.58
C THR A 197 -7.61 -18.30 0.63
N VAL A 198 -8.32 -17.55 1.49
CA VAL A 198 -8.99 -18.08 2.68
C VAL A 198 -10.49 -17.81 2.61
N ALA A 199 -11.16 -18.49 1.68
CA ALA A 199 -12.59 -18.37 1.39
C ALA A 199 -13.35 -19.67 1.73
N VAL A 200 -14.01 -19.70 2.90
CA VAL A 200 -14.81 -20.84 3.34
C VAL A 200 -16.20 -20.78 2.69
N GLY A 201 -16.60 -21.84 2.01
CA GLY A 201 -17.85 -21.90 1.24
C GLY A 201 -17.66 -21.68 -0.27
N ALA A 202 -16.44 -21.37 -0.71
CA ALA A 202 -16.04 -21.50 -2.12
C ALA A 202 -15.77 -22.98 -2.47
N GLY A 203 -15.51 -23.28 -3.74
CA GLY A 203 -15.34 -24.64 -4.25
C GLY A 203 -16.66 -25.24 -4.78
N LEU A 204 -16.76 -26.58 -4.79
CA LEU A 204 -17.92 -27.26 -5.38
C LEU A 204 -19.20 -27.03 -4.57
N GLN A 205 -20.23 -26.46 -5.20
CA GLN A 205 -21.49 -26.10 -4.59
C GLN A 205 -22.70 -26.68 -5.34
N ASN A 206 -23.72 -27.10 -4.59
CA ASN A 206 -25.05 -27.36 -5.14
C ASN A 206 -25.76 -26.04 -5.45
N THR A 207 -26.71 -26.06 -6.39
CA THR A 207 -27.63 -24.94 -6.63
C THR A 207 -28.45 -24.60 -5.38
N GLY A 208 -28.99 -23.38 -5.34
CA GLY A 208 -29.82 -22.84 -4.26
C GLY A 208 -29.62 -21.34 -4.05
N ALA A 209 -30.57 -20.73 -3.35
CA ALA A 209 -30.53 -19.32 -2.98
C ALA A 209 -29.74 -19.10 -1.67
N GLN A 210 -29.27 -17.86 -1.46
CA GLN A 210 -28.64 -17.38 -0.22
C GLN A 210 -27.45 -18.23 0.22
N LYS A 211 -26.64 -18.68 -0.74
CA LYS A 211 -25.35 -19.30 -0.48
C LYS A 211 -24.41 -18.24 0.11
N VAL A 212 -23.56 -18.65 1.05
CA VAL A 212 -22.64 -17.73 1.75
C VAL A 212 -21.20 -18.22 1.62
N ILE A 213 -20.30 -17.31 1.27
CA ILE A 213 -18.85 -17.48 1.39
C ILE A 213 -18.36 -16.53 2.47
N THR A 214 -17.60 -17.06 3.43
CA THR A 214 -16.86 -16.26 4.41
C THR A 214 -15.40 -16.18 4.00
N TRP A 215 -14.95 -14.99 3.61
CA TRP A 215 -13.56 -14.71 3.26
C TRP A 215 -12.83 -13.99 4.40
N THR A 216 -11.53 -14.23 4.54
CA THR A 216 -10.63 -13.51 5.47
C THR A 216 -9.66 -12.61 4.69
N PRO A 217 -10.06 -11.37 4.34
CA PRO A 217 -9.28 -10.50 3.46
C PRO A 217 -7.89 -10.13 3.96
N SER A 218 -7.68 -10.10 5.28
CA SER A 218 -6.39 -9.72 5.88
C SER A 218 -5.24 -10.67 5.54
N GLN A 219 -5.52 -11.89 5.07
CA GLN A 219 -4.51 -12.83 4.58
C GLN A 219 -4.01 -12.45 3.18
N ASP A 220 -4.91 -11.94 2.32
CA ASP A 220 -4.60 -11.60 0.93
C ASP A 220 -4.13 -10.15 0.78
N TYR A 221 -4.68 -9.27 1.62
CA TYR A 221 -4.49 -7.83 1.64
C TYR A 221 -4.24 -7.38 3.09
N PRO A 222 -3.05 -7.63 3.67
CA PRO A 222 -2.75 -7.19 5.02
C PRO A 222 -2.76 -5.66 5.10
N SER A 223 -3.35 -5.12 6.18
CA SER A 223 -3.28 -3.70 6.52
C SER A 223 -3.74 -2.74 5.40
N SER A 224 -4.83 -3.09 4.72
CA SER A 224 -5.38 -2.37 3.58
C SER A 224 -6.71 -1.73 3.98
N VAL A 225 -6.91 -0.45 3.62
CA VAL A 225 -8.16 0.28 3.84
C VAL A 225 -8.58 0.93 2.53
N GLY A 226 -9.83 0.74 2.12
CA GLY A 226 -10.34 1.34 0.89
C GLY A 226 -11.67 0.77 0.43
N ILE A 227 -11.88 0.82 -0.88
CA ILE A 227 -13.05 0.26 -1.56
C ILE A 227 -12.58 -0.96 -2.38
N ALA A 228 -13.34 -2.04 -2.33
CA ALA A 228 -13.06 -3.26 -3.05
C ALA A 228 -14.28 -3.75 -3.85
N LYS A 229 -14.02 -4.66 -4.79
CA LYS A 229 -15.02 -5.45 -5.51
C LYS A 229 -14.70 -6.93 -5.43
N ILE A 230 -15.76 -7.75 -5.45
CA ILE A 230 -15.67 -9.21 -5.54
C ILE A 230 -16.17 -9.67 -6.91
N ARG A 231 -15.56 -10.74 -7.42
CA ARG A 231 -16.04 -11.51 -8.58
C ARG A 231 -16.22 -12.96 -8.17
N ILE A 232 -17.36 -13.52 -8.55
CA ILE A 232 -17.65 -14.95 -8.44
C ILE A 232 -17.67 -15.54 -9.84
N THR A 233 -16.91 -16.61 -10.04
CA THR A 233 -16.97 -17.46 -11.24
C THR A 233 -17.59 -18.79 -10.86
N ALA A 234 -18.67 -19.19 -11.53
CA ALA A 234 -19.29 -20.50 -11.38
C ALA A 234 -19.02 -21.34 -12.63
N ASN A 235 -18.52 -22.56 -12.42
CA ASN A 235 -18.24 -23.52 -13.47
C ASN A 235 -18.96 -24.85 -13.19
N ASP A 236 -19.97 -25.21 -13.96
CA ASP A 236 -20.69 -26.50 -13.83
C ASP A 236 -19.89 -27.72 -14.32
N GLN A 237 -18.66 -27.49 -14.80
CA GLN A 237 -17.70 -28.46 -15.31
C GLN A 237 -18.17 -29.23 -16.55
N GLN A 238 -19.20 -28.75 -17.24
CA GLN A 238 -19.62 -29.31 -18.52
C GLN A 238 -18.69 -28.86 -19.66
N ALA A 239 -18.73 -29.59 -20.78
CA ALA A 239 -17.85 -29.34 -21.91
C ALA A 239 -18.21 -28.07 -22.72
N VAL A 240 -19.45 -27.58 -22.59
CA VAL A 240 -19.95 -26.40 -23.32
C VAL A 240 -20.83 -25.55 -22.43
N ASN A 241 -20.82 -24.23 -22.67
CA ASN A 241 -21.60 -23.23 -21.93
C ASN A 241 -21.58 -23.52 -20.42
N ASN A 242 -20.40 -23.53 -19.81
CA ASN A 242 -20.21 -24.04 -18.45
C ASN A 242 -19.90 -22.94 -17.43
N LEU A 243 -19.64 -21.71 -17.89
CA LEU A 243 -19.12 -20.61 -17.08
C LEU A 243 -20.13 -19.48 -16.95
N ALA A 244 -20.29 -18.98 -15.73
CA ALA A 244 -20.88 -17.68 -15.45
C ALA A 244 -20.03 -16.87 -14.49
N VAL A 245 -20.06 -15.55 -14.67
CA VAL A 245 -19.28 -14.59 -13.89
C VAL A 245 -20.21 -13.49 -13.41
N LEU A 246 -20.12 -13.13 -12.14
CA LEU A 246 -20.84 -11.99 -11.57
C LEU A 246 -19.91 -11.17 -10.67
N GLU A 247 -19.95 -9.85 -10.82
CA GLU A 247 -19.24 -8.91 -9.96
C GLU A 247 -20.18 -8.28 -8.94
N SER A 248 -19.68 -8.01 -7.74
CA SER A 248 -20.39 -7.26 -6.72
C SER A 248 -20.40 -5.76 -7.00
N ALA A 249 -21.27 -5.04 -6.30
CA ALA A 249 -21.08 -3.62 -6.07
C ALA A 249 -19.80 -3.35 -5.27
N ASN A 250 -19.35 -2.09 -5.29
CA ASN A 250 -18.27 -1.61 -4.44
C ASN A 250 -18.65 -1.73 -2.95
N PHE A 251 -17.72 -2.20 -2.12
CA PHE A 251 -17.90 -2.27 -0.67
C PHE A 251 -16.65 -1.76 0.06
N PRO A 252 -16.80 -1.19 1.28
CA PRO A 252 -15.65 -0.81 2.08
C PRO A 252 -14.90 -2.05 2.57
N LEU A 253 -13.58 -2.02 2.42
CA LEU A 253 -12.67 -3.04 2.93
C LEU A 253 -11.72 -2.40 3.94
N ASP A 254 -11.72 -2.91 5.17
CA ASP A 254 -10.79 -2.54 6.21
C ASP A 254 -10.14 -3.80 6.79
N THR A 255 -8.86 -4.00 6.48
CA THR A 255 -8.02 -5.07 7.04
C THR A 255 -6.90 -4.53 7.93
N SER A 256 -7.06 -3.28 8.40
CA SER A 256 -6.12 -2.68 9.34
C SER A 256 -6.01 -3.52 10.62
N SER A 257 -4.79 -3.69 11.10
CA SER A 257 -4.56 -4.35 12.39
C SER A 257 -4.81 -3.35 13.51
N THR A 258 -5.44 -3.79 14.60
CA THR A 258 -5.43 -2.99 15.83
C THR A 258 -4.05 -3.12 16.45
N ILE A 259 -3.25 -2.05 16.37
CA ILE A 259 -1.95 -1.98 17.01
C ILE A 259 -2.16 -1.46 18.42
N LEU A 260 -2.24 -2.38 19.38
CA LEU A 260 -2.15 -2.03 20.80
C LEU A 260 -0.67 -1.79 21.13
N THR A 261 -0.29 -0.51 21.20
CA THR A 261 1.03 -0.11 21.70
C THR A 261 0.86 0.47 23.10
N LYS A 262 1.63 -0.10 24.03
CA LYS A 262 1.72 0.40 25.40
C LYS A 262 2.81 1.46 25.47
N LEU A 263 2.46 2.69 25.81
CA LEU A 263 3.42 3.78 26.05
C LEU A 263 3.23 4.31 27.45
N ASP A 264 4.29 4.29 28.26
CA ASP A 264 4.25 4.83 29.61
C ASP A 264 4.50 6.35 29.57
N PHE A 265 3.42 7.13 29.56
CA PHE A 265 3.50 8.59 29.60
C PHE A 265 3.35 9.11 31.03
N PRO A 266 4.37 9.77 31.59
CA PRO A 266 4.28 10.35 32.92
C PRO A 266 3.31 11.54 32.96
N VAL A 267 2.63 11.69 34.09
CA VAL A 267 1.74 12.84 34.35
C VAL A 267 2.52 14.13 34.49
N ASN A 268 1.95 15.21 33.96
CA ASN A 268 2.42 16.59 34.02
C ASN A 268 3.88 16.79 33.55
N ILE A 269 4.35 15.90 32.67
CA ILE A 269 5.67 15.99 32.06
C ILE A 269 5.50 15.97 30.54
N TRP A 270 6.03 16.99 29.88
CA TRP A 270 6.08 17.02 28.42
C TRP A 270 6.90 15.85 27.88
N ARG A 271 6.38 15.20 26.84
CA ARG A 271 7.04 14.12 26.12
C ARG A 271 6.84 14.30 24.62
N MET A 272 7.88 13.98 23.85
CA MET A 272 7.76 13.93 22.40
C MET A 272 7.23 12.56 21.95
N LEU A 273 6.06 12.56 21.32
CA LEU A 273 5.39 11.41 20.73
C LEU A 273 5.71 11.29 19.23
N SER A 274 5.76 10.04 18.77
CA SER A 274 5.69 9.66 17.35
C SER A 274 4.56 8.67 17.11
N LEU A 275 4.03 8.65 15.90
CA LEU A 275 3.15 7.59 15.40
C LEU A 275 3.83 6.88 14.22
N PRO A 276 4.47 5.72 14.45
CA PRO A 276 5.16 4.95 13.40
C PRO A 276 4.18 4.14 12.52
N LEU A 277 2.99 4.69 12.28
CA LEU A 277 1.88 4.07 11.58
C LEU A 277 1.00 5.15 10.95
N LEU A 278 0.21 4.75 9.95
CA LEU A 278 -0.89 5.52 9.39
C LEU A 278 -2.14 5.24 10.24
N PRO A 279 -2.59 6.18 11.10
CA PRO A 279 -3.73 5.93 11.96
C PRO A 279 -5.03 5.96 11.17
N LYS A 280 -6.05 5.23 11.62
CA LYS A 280 -7.39 5.22 11.01
C LYS A 280 -8.02 6.62 10.98
N THR A 281 -7.71 7.43 12.01
CA THR A 281 -7.97 8.87 12.04
C THR A 281 -6.67 9.59 12.34
N SER A 282 -6.32 10.60 11.54
CA SER A 282 -5.16 11.46 11.78
C SER A 282 -5.49 12.69 12.63
N ASP A 283 -6.77 12.89 12.96
CA ASP A 283 -7.21 13.98 13.82
C ASP A 283 -6.75 13.75 15.27
N PRO A 284 -6.03 14.72 15.88
CA PRO A 284 -5.51 14.55 17.24
C PRO A 284 -6.56 14.28 18.31
N GLU A 285 -7.69 14.96 18.25
CA GLU A 285 -8.74 14.84 19.25
C GLU A 285 -9.44 13.48 19.15
N ALA A 286 -9.81 13.07 17.95
CA ALA A 286 -10.43 11.78 17.70
C ALA A 286 -9.54 10.60 18.11
N LEU A 287 -8.21 10.76 18.03
CA LEU A 287 -7.24 9.74 18.39
C LEU A 287 -6.97 9.71 19.91
N LEU A 288 -6.78 10.87 20.54
CA LEU A 288 -6.30 10.95 21.93
C LEU A 288 -7.42 11.02 22.98
N THR A 289 -8.52 11.72 22.69
CA THR A 289 -9.63 11.95 23.64
C THR A 289 -10.23 10.65 24.21
N PRO A 290 -10.40 9.56 23.44
CA PRO A 290 -10.91 8.31 23.99
C PRO A 290 -10.06 7.72 25.12
N ASN A 291 -8.75 8.02 25.13
CA ASN A 291 -7.79 7.51 26.10
C ASN A 291 -7.45 8.55 27.18
N LEU A 292 -7.48 9.83 26.84
CA LEU A 292 -6.97 10.91 27.67
C LEU A 292 -8.02 11.84 28.28
N GLY A 293 -9.27 11.76 27.85
CA GLY A 293 -10.29 12.70 28.28
C GLY A 293 -10.25 14.02 27.50
N VAL A 294 -10.58 15.11 28.16
CA VAL A 294 -10.92 16.39 27.51
C VAL A 294 -9.68 17.19 27.16
N VAL A 295 -9.58 17.66 25.91
CA VAL A 295 -8.50 18.55 25.45
C VAL A 295 -8.46 19.86 26.26
N LEU A 296 -7.27 20.40 26.51
CA LEU A 296 -6.97 21.60 27.32
C LEU A 296 -7.22 21.45 28.83
N GLU A 297 -8.04 20.48 29.25
CA GLU A 297 -8.24 20.13 30.66
C GLU A 297 -7.31 19.01 31.08
N ASP A 298 -7.38 17.88 30.37
CA ASP A 298 -6.67 16.65 30.70
C ASP A 298 -5.37 16.47 29.93
N TRP A 299 -5.32 16.99 28.70
CA TRP A 299 -4.13 16.89 27.85
C TRP A 299 -3.98 18.08 26.91
N LEU A 300 -2.73 18.34 26.51
CA LEU A 300 -2.37 19.37 25.54
C LEU A 300 -1.36 18.80 24.55
N LEU A 301 -1.59 19.08 23.26
CA LEU A 301 -0.70 18.69 22.17
C LEU A 301 -0.12 19.95 21.51
N ALA A 302 1.18 19.94 21.25
CA ALA A 302 1.87 21.01 20.56
C ALA A 302 2.85 20.49 19.51
N ARG A 303 3.18 21.31 18.53
CA ARG A 303 4.24 21.02 17.55
C ARG A 303 4.99 22.30 17.20
N TRP A 304 6.31 22.22 17.04
CA TRP A 304 7.12 23.34 16.57
C TRP A 304 6.81 23.68 15.09
N ASP A 305 6.59 24.95 14.78
CA ASP A 305 6.50 25.47 13.41
C ASP A 305 7.79 26.22 13.07
N SER A 306 8.58 25.62 12.18
CA SER A 306 9.89 26.12 11.75
C SER A 306 9.81 27.50 11.08
N LEU A 307 8.74 27.77 10.31
CA LEU A 307 8.59 29.05 9.60
C LEU A 307 8.22 30.18 10.57
N ALA A 308 7.35 29.87 11.52
CA ALA A 308 6.92 30.85 12.52
C ALA A 308 7.90 31.00 13.69
N ALA A 309 8.87 30.08 13.82
CA ALA A 309 9.73 29.94 14.98
C ALA A 309 8.92 29.96 16.29
N ALA A 310 7.81 29.21 16.32
CA ALA A 310 6.88 29.18 17.42
C ALA A 310 6.18 27.82 17.55
N TYR A 311 5.72 27.50 18.75
CA TYR A 311 4.86 26.33 18.98
C TYR A 311 3.43 26.61 18.54
N ARG A 312 2.88 25.67 17.76
CA ARG A 312 1.45 25.56 17.45
C ARG A 312 0.84 24.60 18.46
N TYR A 313 -0.33 24.92 18.98
CA TYR A 313 -1.03 24.12 19.98
C TYR A 313 -2.37 23.66 19.40
N HIS A 314 -2.75 22.42 19.68
CA HIS A 314 -4.06 21.91 19.27
C HIS A 314 -5.17 22.60 20.08
N LYS A 315 -6.09 23.27 19.39
CA LYS A 315 -7.25 24.00 19.94
C LYS A 315 -6.98 25.10 20.98
N ALA A 316 -5.73 25.39 21.33
CA ALA A 316 -5.42 26.57 22.12
C ALA A 316 -5.48 27.80 21.22
N ALA A 317 -6.61 28.51 21.22
CA ALA A 317 -6.67 29.86 20.69
C ALA A 317 -5.78 30.77 21.56
N TYR A 318 -4.51 30.96 21.16
CA TYR A 318 -3.74 32.08 21.68
C TYR A 318 -4.29 33.36 21.03
N SER A 319 -5.24 34.01 21.72
CA SER A 319 -5.62 35.38 21.45
C SER A 319 -4.43 36.29 21.78
N THR A 320 -3.56 36.54 20.81
CA THR A 320 -2.79 37.79 20.82
C THR A 320 -3.65 38.87 20.17
N SER A 321 -3.61 40.08 20.73
CA SER A 321 -4.35 41.26 20.30
C SER A 321 -3.96 41.81 18.91
N THR A 322 -3.34 40.99 18.06
CA THR A 322 -2.89 41.34 16.72
C THR A 322 -3.45 40.31 15.75
N GLY A 323 -4.55 40.67 15.07
CA GLY A 323 -5.33 39.76 14.22
C GLY A 323 -4.49 39.01 13.18
N TRP A 324 -4.60 37.69 13.19
CA TRP A 324 -4.19 36.77 12.13
C TRP A 324 -5.29 35.74 11.89
N SER A 325 -5.54 35.40 10.62
CA SER A 325 -6.63 34.52 10.20
C SER A 325 -6.41 33.05 10.59
N GLU A 326 -7.47 32.40 11.09
CA GLU A 326 -7.51 31.05 11.67
C GLU A 326 -7.04 29.89 10.75
N SER A 327 -6.86 30.12 9.44
CA SER A 327 -6.55 29.06 8.47
C SER A 327 -5.07 28.64 8.41
N ASN A 328 -4.13 29.48 8.87
CA ASN A 328 -2.67 29.21 8.78
C ASN A 328 -2.02 28.83 10.12
N ASN A 329 -2.81 28.57 11.16
CA ASN A 329 -2.34 28.37 12.54
C ASN A 329 -2.76 27.01 13.14
N GLN A 330 -3.27 26.08 12.31
CA GLN A 330 -3.71 24.77 12.79
C GLN A 330 -2.52 23.83 12.94
N LEU A 331 -2.43 23.18 14.10
CA LEU A 331 -1.46 22.12 14.35
C LEU A 331 -1.67 20.99 13.31
N PRO A 332 -0.61 20.53 12.61
CA PRO A 332 -0.75 19.46 11.62
C PRO A 332 -1.31 18.18 12.23
N ASN A 333 -2.19 17.50 11.49
CA ASN A 333 -2.70 16.19 11.86
C ASN A 333 -1.57 15.16 11.96
N PHE A 334 -1.79 14.14 12.78
CA PHE A 334 -0.87 13.04 12.97
C PHE A 334 -0.48 12.36 11.66
N ALA A 335 0.83 12.23 11.42
CA ALA A 335 1.38 11.57 10.25
C ALA A 335 2.75 10.95 10.58
N PRO A 336 3.12 9.83 9.93
CA PRO A 336 4.45 9.25 10.08
C PRO A 336 5.56 10.25 9.77
N GLY A 337 6.64 10.20 10.56
CA GLY A 337 7.79 11.09 10.39
C GLY A 337 7.64 12.47 11.05
N LEU A 338 6.44 12.82 11.54
CA LEU A 338 6.23 14.03 12.34
C LEU A 338 6.32 13.72 13.84
N GLY A 339 7.05 14.55 14.58
CA GLY A 339 7.07 14.52 16.05
C GLY A 339 6.09 15.54 16.64
N TYR A 340 5.58 15.25 17.83
CA TYR A 340 4.63 16.10 18.57
C TYR A 340 4.96 16.13 20.04
N TRP A 341 4.74 17.26 20.71
CA TRP A 341 4.73 17.35 22.16
C TRP A 341 3.37 16.97 22.72
N LEU A 342 3.35 16.13 23.75
CA LEU A 342 2.18 15.76 24.53
C LEU A 342 2.47 15.95 26.02
N ILE A 343 1.53 16.57 26.73
CA ILE A 343 1.45 16.58 28.19
C ILE A 343 0.04 16.16 28.60
N THR A 344 -0.06 15.42 29.72
CA THR A 344 -1.32 14.94 30.27
C THR A 344 -1.33 15.11 31.79
N ASN A 345 -2.48 15.35 32.41
CA ASN A 345 -2.66 15.31 33.86
C ASN A 345 -3.19 13.94 34.34
N ALA A 346 -3.68 13.11 33.42
CA ALA A 346 -4.20 11.79 33.69
C ALA A 346 -3.03 10.80 33.75
N GLY A 347 -3.07 9.92 34.78
CA GLY A 347 -2.07 8.89 35.14
C GLY A 347 -1.40 8.16 33.96
N PRO A 348 -0.32 7.37 34.19
CA PRO A 348 0.31 6.64 33.09
C PRO A 348 -0.75 5.86 32.32
N PHE A 349 -0.91 6.20 31.04
CA PHE A 349 -2.03 5.78 30.21
C PHE A 349 -1.49 5.15 28.93
N ASP A 350 -2.20 4.14 28.45
CA ASP A 350 -1.85 3.47 27.21
C ASP A 350 -2.54 4.18 26.03
N ILE A 351 -1.78 4.60 25.02
CA ILE A 351 -2.34 5.11 23.77
C ILE A 351 -2.70 3.93 22.86
N SER A 352 -3.99 3.66 22.70
CA SER A 352 -4.46 2.64 21.75
C SER A 352 -4.72 3.27 20.39
N VAL A 353 -3.84 3.04 19.41
CA VAL A 353 -4.01 3.60 18.05
C VAL A 353 -4.36 2.50 17.06
N GLN A 354 -5.54 2.61 16.44
CA GLN A 354 -5.89 1.78 15.29
C GLN A 354 -5.24 2.34 14.02
N GLY A 355 -4.62 1.49 13.20
CA GLY A 355 -3.97 1.94 11.98
C GLY A 355 -3.14 0.86 11.30
N THR A 356 -2.32 1.30 10.35
CA THR A 356 -1.45 0.42 9.55
C THR A 356 -0.01 0.86 9.69
N PHE A 357 0.91 -0.06 10.01
CA PHE A 357 2.34 0.26 10.00
C PHE A 357 2.80 0.72 8.62
N VAL A 358 3.70 1.70 8.59
CA VAL A 358 4.28 2.21 7.34
C VAL A 358 5.03 1.08 6.64
N ALA A 359 4.78 0.91 5.34
CA ALA A 359 5.46 -0.09 4.52
C ALA A 359 6.98 0.12 4.56
N GLN A 360 7.76 -0.96 4.54
CA GLN A 360 9.24 -0.95 4.58
C GLN A 360 9.85 -0.43 3.26
N THR A 361 9.49 0.78 2.89
CA THR A 361 9.96 1.53 1.72
C THR A 361 10.49 2.87 2.18
N ARG A 362 11.35 3.50 1.37
CA ARG A 362 11.96 4.79 1.72
C ARG A 362 10.89 5.82 2.06
N GLN A 363 11.04 6.48 3.19
CA GLN A 363 10.21 7.60 3.61
C GLN A 363 10.98 8.91 3.45
N THR A 364 10.24 9.99 3.22
CA THR A 364 10.81 11.34 3.05
C THR A 364 10.15 12.30 4.01
N ILE A 365 10.95 13.06 4.76
CA ILE A 365 10.49 14.14 5.62
C ILE A 365 11.01 15.44 5.02
N ALA A 366 10.10 16.35 4.67
CA ALA A 366 10.46 17.69 4.25
C ALA A 366 10.95 18.51 5.46
N LEU A 367 12.09 19.18 5.31
CA LEU A 367 12.71 19.99 6.34
C LEU A 367 12.80 21.43 5.89
N LEU A 368 12.34 22.32 6.75
CA LEU A 368 12.45 23.76 6.57
C LEU A 368 13.72 24.26 7.26
N PRO A 369 14.29 25.42 6.85
CA PRO A 369 15.38 26.04 7.60
C PRO A 369 15.01 26.23 9.08
N GLY A 370 15.98 25.99 9.96
CA GLY A 370 15.80 26.02 11.40
C GLY A 370 15.45 24.65 12.00
N TRP A 371 14.86 24.68 13.18
CA TRP A 371 14.45 23.48 13.92
C TRP A 371 13.23 22.81 13.31
N ASN A 372 13.28 21.49 13.19
CA ASN A 372 12.18 20.64 12.72
C ASN A 372 11.89 19.56 13.76
N GLN A 373 10.62 19.37 14.09
CA GLN A 373 10.18 18.31 14.99
C GLN A 373 9.82 17.05 14.18
N ILE A 374 10.70 16.06 14.21
CA ILE A 374 10.64 14.86 13.37
C ILE A 374 10.41 13.60 14.22
N SER A 375 10.21 12.47 13.55
CA SER A 375 10.10 11.18 14.22
C SER A 375 10.47 9.99 13.33
N ASN A 376 10.56 8.81 13.94
CA ASN A 376 10.66 7.55 13.20
C ASN A 376 9.30 7.20 12.55
N PRO A 377 9.20 7.07 11.22
CA PRO A 377 7.97 6.64 10.55
C PRO A 377 7.72 5.13 10.66
N PHE A 378 8.71 4.33 11.05
CA PHE A 378 8.61 2.87 11.12
C PHE A 378 8.50 2.37 12.56
N ASN A 379 7.86 1.21 12.76
CA ASN A 379 7.67 0.61 14.09
C ASN A 379 8.86 -0.26 14.53
N TYR A 380 10.07 0.11 14.13
CA TYR A 380 11.33 -0.49 14.54
C TYR A 380 12.44 0.56 14.46
N PRO A 381 13.51 0.45 15.27
CA PRO A 381 14.56 1.46 15.32
C PRO A 381 15.28 1.64 13.98
N ILE A 382 15.62 2.89 13.64
CA ILE A 382 16.45 3.24 12.47
C ILE A 382 17.76 3.87 12.95
N ASN A 383 18.90 3.41 12.41
CA ASN A 383 20.20 3.96 12.78
C ASN A 383 20.35 5.43 12.33
N TRP A 384 20.89 6.27 13.21
CA TRP A 384 21.16 7.68 12.93
C TRP A 384 22.48 7.86 12.16
N ALA A 385 22.56 7.26 10.97
CA ALA A 385 23.79 7.19 10.17
C ALA A 385 23.49 7.22 8.66
N GLY A 386 24.52 7.55 7.85
CA GLY A 386 24.45 7.63 6.38
C GLY A 386 23.92 6.39 5.66
N SER A 387 24.07 5.20 6.26
CA SER A 387 23.52 3.95 5.73
C SER A 387 21.99 3.94 5.65
N SER A 388 21.34 4.68 6.54
CA SER A 388 19.91 4.64 6.78
C SER A 388 19.27 6.01 6.54
N ILE A 389 20.04 7.10 6.71
CA ILE A 389 19.57 8.48 6.61
C ILE A 389 20.45 9.26 5.65
N LYS A 390 19.83 9.80 4.60
CA LYS A 390 20.46 10.72 3.66
C LYS A 390 19.75 12.06 3.73
N ILE A 391 20.50 13.14 3.50
CA ILE A 391 19.97 14.48 3.35
C ILE A 391 20.02 14.84 1.87
N LYS A 392 18.94 15.39 1.35
CA LYS A 392 18.83 15.84 -0.03
C LYS A 392 18.62 17.35 -0.07
N ASN A 393 19.48 18.06 -0.77
CA ASN A 393 19.29 19.48 -1.02
C ASN A 393 18.14 19.67 -2.02
N THR A 394 17.10 20.39 -1.64
CA THR A 394 15.91 20.58 -2.49
C THR A 394 16.17 21.47 -3.70
N ALA A 395 17.15 22.38 -3.63
CA ALA A 395 17.47 23.29 -4.72
C ALA A 395 18.32 22.63 -5.81
N THR A 396 19.28 21.77 -5.42
CA THR A 396 20.19 21.10 -6.38
C THR A 396 19.77 19.68 -6.73
N GLY A 397 18.95 19.04 -5.87
CA GLY A 397 18.61 17.62 -5.97
C GLY A 397 19.73 16.67 -5.53
N GLU A 398 20.89 17.19 -5.13
CA GLU A 398 22.01 16.39 -4.64
C GLU A 398 21.67 15.71 -3.31
N MET A 399 22.18 14.49 -3.13
CA MET A 399 21.99 13.69 -1.93
C MET A 399 23.33 13.35 -1.30
N ALA A 400 23.39 13.42 0.02
CA ALA A 400 24.58 13.11 0.80
C ALA A 400 24.22 12.28 2.03
N ASP A 401 25.18 11.49 2.50
CA ASP A 401 25.04 10.71 3.74
C ASP A 401 25.02 11.67 4.93
N LEU A 402 24.13 11.42 5.90
CA LEU A 402 24.07 12.22 7.13
C LEU A 402 25.44 12.28 7.81
N GLY A 403 25.86 13.49 8.19
CA GLY A 403 27.16 13.74 8.84
C GLY A 403 28.37 13.81 7.90
N SER A 404 28.19 13.62 6.59
CA SER A 404 29.26 13.87 5.61
C SER A 404 29.56 15.36 5.45
N ASP A 405 30.78 15.70 5.01
CA ASP A 405 31.20 17.09 4.75
C ASP A 405 30.23 17.83 3.82
N LEU A 406 29.64 17.13 2.85
CA LEU A 406 28.65 17.70 1.95
C LEU A 406 27.31 17.97 2.66
N ALA A 407 26.83 17.03 3.49
CA ALA A 407 25.57 17.15 4.21
C ALA A 407 25.61 18.25 5.30
N THR A 408 26.77 18.47 5.93
CA THR A 408 26.92 19.50 6.98
C THR A 408 26.78 20.95 6.47
N ALA A 409 26.73 21.16 5.15
CA ALA A 409 26.34 22.44 4.56
C ALA A 409 24.81 22.64 4.56
N TRP A 410 24.03 21.57 4.68
CA TRP A 410 22.57 21.56 4.51
C TRP A 410 21.79 21.32 5.81
N SER A 411 22.44 20.68 6.80
CA SER A 411 21.85 20.37 8.10
C SER A 411 22.92 20.20 9.18
N ASP A 412 22.47 20.01 10.41
CA ASP A 412 23.30 19.43 11.47
C ASP A 412 23.36 17.90 11.37
N ASP A 413 24.27 17.31 12.14
CA ASP A 413 24.48 15.87 12.27
C ASP A 413 24.01 15.33 13.62
N PHE A 414 23.61 16.21 14.54
CA PHE A 414 23.04 15.83 15.82
C PHE A 414 21.51 15.64 15.77
N LEU A 415 21.03 14.76 16.63
CA LEU A 415 19.61 14.45 16.83
C LEU A 415 19.27 14.62 18.31
N LEU A 416 18.32 15.50 18.64
CA LEU A 416 17.94 15.74 20.02
C LEU A 416 16.62 15.06 20.37
N TRP A 417 16.51 14.57 21.59
CA TRP A 417 15.25 14.12 22.17
C TRP A 417 15.11 14.59 23.62
N TRP A 418 13.89 14.55 24.12
CA TRP A 418 13.57 14.95 25.48
C TRP A 418 13.37 13.72 26.37
N ASP A 419 14.16 13.63 27.44
CA ASP A 419 14.13 12.49 28.38
C ASP A 419 13.10 12.66 29.51
N GLY A 420 12.33 13.75 29.50
CA GLY A 420 11.34 14.09 30.54
C GLY A 420 11.82 15.21 31.46
N SER A 421 13.13 15.45 31.52
CA SER A 421 13.74 16.49 32.34
C SER A 421 14.70 17.38 31.56
N ASN A 422 15.43 16.82 30.60
CA ASN A 422 16.44 17.52 29.81
C ASN A 422 16.44 17.05 28.35
N TYR A 423 17.02 17.89 27.50
CA TYR A 423 17.42 17.48 26.17
C TYR A 423 18.67 16.60 26.25
N GLN A 424 18.63 15.53 25.47
CA GLN A 424 19.74 14.65 25.19
C GLN A 424 20.00 14.68 23.69
N PHE A 425 21.21 14.34 23.26
CA PHE A 425 21.53 14.31 21.84
C PHE A 425 22.44 13.14 21.46
N PHE A 426 22.32 12.75 20.20
CA PHE A 426 23.26 11.86 19.50
C PHE A 426 23.95 12.67 18.40
N ILE A 427 25.15 12.27 18.01
CA ILE A 427 25.86 12.80 16.83
C ILE A 427 26.06 11.64 15.85
N ALA A 428 25.71 11.84 14.58
CA ALA A 428 25.92 10.82 13.56
C ALA A 428 27.40 10.37 13.49
N PRO A 429 27.69 9.07 13.28
CA PRO A 429 26.76 7.98 12.97
C PRO A 429 26.22 7.24 14.21
N GLU A 430 26.36 7.81 15.41
CA GLU A 430 25.90 7.20 16.66
C GLU A 430 24.42 7.56 16.90
N GLY A 431 23.66 6.65 17.52
CA GLY A 431 22.25 6.88 17.88
C GLY A 431 21.23 6.19 16.98
N GLN A 432 19.96 6.25 17.40
CA GLN A 432 18.83 5.65 16.67
C GLN A 432 17.57 6.52 16.80
N LEU A 433 16.78 6.55 15.74
CA LEU A 433 15.39 6.96 15.76
C LEU A 433 14.56 5.78 16.29
N GLU A 434 14.09 5.88 17.51
CA GLU A 434 13.24 4.87 18.14
C GLU A 434 11.78 5.06 17.70
N PRO A 435 11.02 3.97 17.50
CA PRO A 435 9.58 4.08 17.27
C PRO A 435 8.90 4.75 18.47
N TRP A 436 7.81 5.47 18.22
CA TRP A 436 7.02 6.17 19.24
C TRP A 436 7.71 7.33 19.98
N LYS A 437 8.96 7.65 19.64
CA LYS A 437 9.67 8.85 20.13
C LYS A 437 9.73 9.94 19.06
N GLY A 438 9.52 11.19 19.48
CA GLY A 438 9.78 12.36 18.65
C GLY A 438 11.13 13.00 18.97
N TYR A 439 11.65 13.76 18.02
CA TYR A 439 12.99 14.33 18.03
C TYR A 439 13.01 15.74 17.43
N PHE A 440 14.06 16.50 17.75
CA PHE A 440 14.42 17.72 17.04
C PHE A 440 15.61 17.49 16.13
N PHE A 441 15.53 18.07 14.94
CA PHE A 441 16.59 18.09 13.95
C PHE A 441 16.69 19.47 13.32
N HIS A 442 17.89 20.00 13.16
CA HIS A 442 18.13 21.33 12.62
C HIS A 442 18.63 21.25 11.16
N ALA A 443 17.96 22.00 10.28
CA ALA A 443 18.35 22.15 8.88
C ALA A 443 18.80 23.59 8.61
N THR A 444 19.94 23.78 7.94
CA THR A 444 20.44 25.14 7.61
C THR A 444 19.76 25.73 6.37
N ILE A 445 19.29 24.85 5.48
CA ILE A 445 18.59 25.20 4.25
C ILE A 445 17.35 24.32 4.08
N PRO A 446 16.44 24.62 3.15
CA PRO A 446 15.37 23.69 2.81
C PRO A 446 15.95 22.39 2.23
N CYS A 447 15.71 21.27 2.90
CA CYS A 447 16.22 19.95 2.51
C CYS A 447 15.18 18.86 2.77
N GLU A 448 15.42 17.65 2.27
CA GLU A 448 14.62 16.47 2.56
C GLU A 448 15.47 15.45 3.32
N MET A 449 14.93 14.89 4.39
CA MET A 449 15.51 13.72 5.05
C MET A 449 14.91 12.46 4.44
N ILE A 450 15.77 11.63 3.86
CA ILE A 450 15.41 10.35 3.28
C ILE A 450 15.75 9.25 4.28
N ILE A 451 14.72 8.61 4.83
CA ILE A 451 14.85 7.52 5.79
C ILE A 451 14.64 6.20 5.05
N SER A 452 15.69 5.40 4.95
CA SER A 452 15.67 4.06 4.37
C SER A 452 15.61 3.00 5.47
N PRO A 453 14.72 2.01 5.37
CA PRO A 453 14.69 0.91 6.32
C PRO A 453 15.96 0.06 6.18
N ASP A 454 16.59 -0.28 7.31
CA ASP A 454 17.77 -1.13 7.32
C ASP A 454 17.38 -2.56 6.90
N LEU A 455 17.79 -2.99 5.70
CA LEU A 455 17.47 -4.29 5.09
C LEU A 455 17.98 -5.52 5.88
N GLN A 456 18.55 -5.34 7.08
CA GLN A 456 19.13 -6.41 7.89
C GLN A 456 18.37 -6.75 9.19
N GLN A 457 17.25 -6.09 9.50
CA GLN A 457 16.38 -6.50 10.62
C GLN A 457 15.19 -7.36 10.16
N THR A 458 15.44 -8.36 9.33
CA THR A 458 14.45 -9.42 9.07
C THR A 458 14.48 -10.42 10.22
N GLY A 459 13.56 -10.30 11.18
CA GLY A 459 13.29 -11.38 12.13
C GLY A 459 12.97 -11.00 13.57
N SER A 460 11.98 -10.14 13.81
CA SER A 460 11.18 -10.26 15.04
C SER A 460 9.81 -9.61 14.84
N THR A 461 8.78 -10.45 14.74
CA THR A 461 7.41 -10.10 15.13
C THR A 461 7.38 -9.84 16.64
N GLY A 462 7.97 -8.72 17.05
CA GLY A 462 7.97 -8.28 18.45
C GLY A 462 6.75 -7.41 18.70
N LEU A 463 5.64 -8.02 19.10
CA LEU A 463 4.72 -7.35 20.03
C LEU A 463 5.57 -6.87 21.21
N MET A 464 5.46 -5.59 21.57
CA MET A 464 6.21 -5.02 22.68
C MET A 464 5.98 -5.84 23.96
N SER A 465 6.99 -6.59 24.39
CA SER A 465 7.09 -6.96 25.80
C SER A 465 7.47 -5.70 26.55
N SER A 466 6.56 -5.21 27.39
CA SER A 466 6.82 -4.23 28.43
C SER A 466 7.86 -4.80 29.41
N GLN A 467 9.13 -4.68 29.09
CA GLN A 467 10.27 -4.88 29.99
C GLN A 467 11.56 -4.56 29.21
N ASN A 468 11.84 -3.28 29.02
CA ASN A 468 13.21 -2.82 28.76
C ASN A 468 13.42 -1.52 29.54
N GLN A 469 13.44 -1.66 30.87
CA GLN A 469 14.09 -0.73 31.81
C GLN A 469 15.63 -0.82 31.73
N SER A 470 16.21 -1.22 30.59
CA SER A 470 17.64 -1.53 30.45
C SER A 470 18.38 -0.64 29.44
N SER A 471 17.71 0.28 28.75
CA SER A 471 18.37 1.24 27.85
C SER A 471 18.76 2.58 28.52
N GLU A 472 18.44 2.77 29.81
CA GLU A 472 18.90 3.93 30.60
C GLU A 472 20.39 3.87 31.00
N LYS A 473 21.09 2.77 30.67
CA LYS A 473 22.51 2.60 31.02
C LYS A 473 23.51 3.04 29.93
N ASN A 474 23.07 3.45 28.75
CA ASN A 474 23.98 3.84 27.67
C ASN A 474 24.13 5.36 27.44
N THR A 475 23.37 6.20 28.14
CA THR A 475 23.60 7.67 28.14
C THR A 475 24.77 8.11 29.03
N GLN A 476 25.35 7.22 29.84
CA GLN A 476 26.65 7.47 30.47
C GLN A 476 27.86 7.18 29.54
N ASN A 477 27.67 6.72 28.30
CA ASN A 477 28.78 6.30 27.45
C ASN A 477 29.44 7.38 26.58
N TYR A 478 29.00 8.64 26.65
CA TYR A 478 29.89 9.78 26.30
C TYR A 478 30.86 10.14 27.43
N GLN A 479 30.75 9.51 28.61
CA GLN A 479 31.74 9.55 29.70
C GLN A 479 32.64 8.30 29.74
N SER A 480 32.56 7.39 28.76
CA SER A 480 33.40 6.18 28.72
C SER A 480 34.08 5.94 27.36
N LYS A 481 34.29 6.99 26.56
CA LYS A 481 35.47 7.01 25.68
C LYS A 481 36.70 7.15 26.60
N LYS A 482 37.65 6.24 26.39
CA LYS A 482 39.01 6.24 26.96
C LYS A 482 39.43 7.64 27.40
N LYS A 483 39.77 7.77 28.69
CA LYS A 483 40.41 8.92 29.33
C LYS A 483 41.63 9.39 28.50
N GLU A 484 41.40 10.24 27.51
CA GLU A 484 42.43 11.11 26.95
C GLU A 484 42.52 12.32 27.86
N SER A 485 43.74 12.62 28.29
CA SER A 485 44.02 13.49 29.44
C SER A 485 43.90 15.00 29.15
N SER A 486 42.98 15.43 28.28
CA SER A 486 42.91 16.82 27.79
C SER A 486 41.53 17.44 27.70
N GLU A 487 40.46 16.76 28.11
CA GLU A 487 39.11 17.34 28.10
C GLU A 487 38.84 18.19 29.35
N GLN A 488 38.48 19.46 29.17
CA GLN A 488 38.10 20.36 30.26
C GLN A 488 36.69 20.89 30.03
N THR A 489 35.73 20.49 30.86
CA THR A 489 34.33 20.85 30.67
C THR A 489 33.73 21.40 31.97
N LEU A 490 33.03 22.52 31.88
CA LEU A 490 32.31 23.16 32.98
C LEU A 490 30.82 23.16 32.62
N GLN A 491 30.01 22.59 33.50
CA GLN A 491 28.56 22.64 33.41
C GLN A 491 28.03 23.89 34.11
N LEU A 492 27.11 24.61 33.48
CA LEU A 492 26.32 25.69 34.06
C LEU A 492 24.85 25.23 34.18
N SER A 493 24.19 25.62 35.26
CA SER A 493 22.80 25.25 35.51
C SER A 493 22.02 26.39 36.15
N ALA A 494 20.92 26.81 35.55
CA ALA A 494 20.03 27.84 36.07
C ALA A 494 18.76 27.21 36.65
N PHE A 495 18.30 27.73 37.80
CA PHE A 495 17.06 27.30 38.45
C PHE A 495 16.23 28.52 38.84
N ALA A 496 14.91 28.46 38.60
CA ALA A 496 13.97 29.52 38.99
C ALA A 496 12.72 28.90 39.67
N GLY A 497 12.81 28.76 40.99
CA GLY A 497 11.81 28.04 41.78
C GLY A 497 11.91 26.51 41.63
N ALA A 498 10.84 25.79 42.00
CA ALA A 498 10.85 24.33 42.10
C ALA A 498 10.63 23.57 40.77
N PHE A 499 10.15 24.26 39.72
CA PHE A 499 9.63 23.63 38.49
C PHE A 499 10.20 24.21 37.20
N SER A 500 11.13 25.16 37.28
CA SER A 500 11.77 25.74 36.10
C SER A 500 13.27 25.69 36.29
N GLN A 501 13.93 25.00 35.37
CA GLN A 501 15.37 24.77 35.41
C GLN A 501 15.88 24.57 33.99
N ASP A 502 17.08 25.02 33.75
CA ASP A 502 17.86 24.68 32.57
C ASP A 502 19.27 24.30 33.03
N VAL A 503 19.55 23.00 32.99
CA VAL A 503 20.68 22.41 33.71
C VAL A 503 21.72 21.80 32.80
N TYR A 504 21.49 21.73 31.48
CA TYR A 504 22.33 20.99 30.55
C TYR A 504 23.13 21.93 29.62
N ASN A 505 23.89 22.84 30.23
CA ASN A 505 24.68 23.84 29.51
C ASN A 505 26.17 23.69 29.78
N PHE A 506 26.99 23.72 28.73
CA PHE A 506 28.40 23.38 28.84
C PHE A 506 29.31 24.36 28.11
N VAL A 507 30.43 24.67 28.76
CA VAL A 507 31.58 25.30 28.10
C VAL A 507 32.80 24.43 28.32
N GLY A 508 33.74 24.47 27.39
CA GLY A 508 34.90 23.62 27.54
C GLY A 508 36.05 23.93 26.62
N LEU A 509 37.16 23.24 26.89
CA LEU A 509 38.36 23.25 26.07
C LEU A 509 38.69 21.83 25.61
N ARG A 510 38.80 21.63 24.29
CA ARG A 510 39.19 20.37 23.65
C ARG A 510 40.15 20.59 22.49
N ALA A 511 41.14 19.72 22.33
CA ALA A 511 42.24 19.92 21.38
C ALA A 511 41.78 19.91 19.91
N GLU A 512 40.74 19.15 19.62
CA GLU A 512 40.11 18.95 18.32
C GLU A 512 39.03 19.97 17.97
N ALA A 513 38.64 20.82 18.92
CA ALA A 513 37.66 21.88 18.71
C ALA A 513 38.26 23.06 17.92
N LYS A 514 37.38 23.95 17.47
CA LYS A 514 37.66 25.22 16.79
C LYS A 514 37.24 26.36 17.70
N LYS A 515 37.64 27.58 17.33
CA LYS A 515 37.22 28.78 18.07
C LYS A 515 35.85 29.32 17.62
N GLY A 516 35.46 29.02 16.39
CA GLY A 516 34.08 29.21 15.92
C GLY A 516 33.45 27.85 15.65
N TYR A 517 32.21 27.85 15.17
CA TYR A 517 31.39 26.65 15.03
C TYR A 517 32.12 25.38 14.57
N ASP A 518 31.95 24.31 15.34
CA ASP A 518 32.17 22.92 14.93
C ASP A 518 31.14 21.95 15.54
N LYS A 519 31.33 20.65 15.30
CA LYS A 519 30.40 19.58 15.71
C LYS A 519 30.34 19.33 17.23
N LEU A 520 31.22 19.96 18.00
CA LEU A 520 31.20 19.94 19.46
C LEU A 520 30.36 21.09 20.02
N ASP A 521 29.87 22.00 19.17
CA ASP A 521 28.90 23.03 19.56
C ASP A 521 27.48 22.53 19.29
N ALA A 522 26.61 22.63 20.30
CA ALA A 522 25.24 22.15 20.19
C ALA A 522 24.26 23.32 20.27
N LEU A 523 23.46 23.48 19.21
CA LEU A 523 22.43 24.52 19.13
C LEU A 523 21.30 24.19 20.11
N GLU A 524 20.76 25.21 20.77
CA GLU A 524 19.65 25.11 21.70
C GLU A 524 18.33 24.82 20.95
N PRO A 525 17.66 23.69 21.23
CA PRO A 525 16.35 23.41 20.65
C PRO A 525 15.28 24.32 21.25
N PRO A 526 14.13 24.49 20.58
CA PRO A 526 13.09 25.37 21.07
C PRO A 526 12.50 24.88 22.40
N ASP A 527 12.41 25.77 23.39
CA ASP A 527 11.86 25.42 24.70
C ASP A 527 10.31 25.43 24.74
N ILE A 528 9.73 24.32 25.19
CA ILE A 528 8.28 24.12 25.35
C ILE A 528 7.77 24.50 26.74
N GLN A 529 8.63 24.51 27.77
CA GLN A 529 8.20 24.70 29.16
C GLN A 529 8.10 26.18 29.55
N GLY A 530 8.94 27.01 28.95
CA GLY A 530 9.21 28.36 29.40
C GLY A 530 9.88 28.40 30.78
N GLY A 531 10.31 29.61 31.16
CA GLY A 531 10.75 29.91 32.50
C GLY A 531 12.17 30.44 32.52
N VAL A 532 13.15 29.64 32.97
CA VAL A 532 14.56 30.00 32.96
C VAL A 532 15.30 29.26 31.86
N ASP A 533 15.91 30.01 30.95
CA ASP A 533 16.74 29.50 29.84
C ASP A 533 18.14 30.06 30.00
N LEU A 534 19.18 29.23 29.87
CA LEU A 534 20.59 29.61 29.87
C LEU A 534 21.20 29.19 28.55
N TYR A 535 21.78 30.14 27.81
CA TYR A 535 22.39 29.81 26.51
C TYR A 535 23.58 30.70 26.16
N PHE A 536 24.39 30.24 25.21
CA PHE A 536 25.54 30.94 24.63
C PHE A 536 25.15 31.53 23.27
N PRO A 537 24.89 32.85 23.17
CA PRO A 537 24.48 33.47 21.92
C PRO A 537 25.67 33.66 20.96
N HIS A 538 25.54 33.13 19.75
CA HIS A 538 26.48 33.32 18.64
C HIS A 538 25.77 33.86 17.41
N GLN A 539 25.67 35.18 17.31
CA GLN A 539 25.13 35.85 16.10
C GLN A 539 26.20 36.09 15.03
N ASP A 540 27.45 35.75 15.34
CA ASP A 540 28.64 35.95 14.52
C ASP A 540 29.01 34.70 13.70
N TRP A 541 28.30 33.58 13.85
CA TRP A 541 28.59 32.31 13.19
C TRP A 541 27.87 32.13 11.84
N ALA A 542 27.51 33.23 11.17
CA ALA A 542 26.92 33.25 9.83
C ALA A 542 25.68 32.34 9.70
N SER A 543 25.71 31.31 8.84
CA SER A 543 24.61 30.36 8.66
C SER A 543 24.38 29.43 9.87
N ARG A 544 25.27 29.51 10.87
CA ARG A 544 25.21 28.81 12.15
C ARG A 544 24.92 29.79 13.29
N SER A 545 24.32 30.94 12.99
CA SER A 545 23.96 31.89 14.04
C SER A 545 22.81 31.37 14.89
N GLY A 546 22.90 31.51 16.21
CA GLY A 546 21.85 31.04 17.12
C GLY A 546 22.28 31.02 18.58
N ASN A 547 21.43 30.43 19.41
CA ASN A 547 21.69 30.19 20.82
C ASN A 547 22.16 28.76 21.00
N TYR A 548 23.23 28.56 21.76
CA TYR A 548 23.87 27.27 21.94
C TYR A 548 23.72 26.81 23.40
N ILE A 549 23.50 25.52 23.61
CA ILE A 549 23.60 24.88 24.93
C ILE A 549 25.05 24.48 25.24
N GLN A 550 25.90 24.41 24.21
CA GLN A 550 27.29 24.01 24.37
C GLN A 550 28.21 24.79 23.43
N ASP A 551 29.28 25.37 24.00
CA ASP A 551 30.37 26.07 23.29
C ASP A 551 31.73 25.48 23.73
N ILE A 552 32.30 24.61 22.89
CA ILE A 552 33.58 23.95 23.17
C ILE A 552 34.64 24.53 22.25
N ARG A 553 35.74 24.99 22.85
CA ARG A 553 36.79 25.70 22.11
C ARG A 553 38.12 24.99 22.12
N GLN A 554 38.95 25.31 21.12
CA GLN A 554 40.33 24.89 21.17
C GLN A 554 41.10 25.63 22.28
N PRO A 555 41.84 24.94 23.17
CA PRO A 555 42.71 25.62 24.12
C PRO A 555 43.77 26.48 23.42
N SER A 556 43.91 27.75 23.83
CA SER A 556 44.96 28.62 23.30
C SER A 556 46.36 28.05 23.52
N ALA A 557 47.11 27.92 22.42
CA ALA A 557 48.51 27.47 22.44
C ALA A 557 49.42 28.38 23.30
N LYS A 558 49.03 29.64 23.50
CA LYS A 558 49.77 30.62 24.32
C LYS A 558 49.30 30.69 25.77
N LYS A 559 48.29 29.89 26.15
CA LYS A 559 47.54 30.05 27.41
C LYS A 559 47.10 31.49 27.56
N GLU A 560 46.30 31.97 26.61
CA GLU A 560 45.64 33.27 26.71
C GLU A 560 44.37 33.15 27.56
N ILE A 561 43.75 34.29 27.88
CA ILE A 561 42.47 34.31 28.57
C ILE A 561 41.40 33.78 27.62
N GLU A 562 40.62 32.79 28.08
CA GLU A 562 39.44 32.30 27.36
C GLU A 562 38.18 32.93 27.97
N GLU A 563 37.26 33.38 27.11
CA GLU A 563 36.03 34.06 27.54
C GLU A 563 34.80 33.49 26.83
N TRP A 564 33.78 33.11 27.60
CA TRP A 564 32.46 32.73 27.10
C TRP A 564 31.44 33.77 27.53
N TYR A 565 30.62 34.24 26.58
CA TYR A 565 29.48 35.11 26.86
C TYR A 565 28.24 34.24 26.86
N PHE A 566 27.38 34.43 27.87
CA PHE A 566 26.13 33.69 27.97
C PHE A 566 25.04 34.56 28.58
N GLU A 567 23.81 34.18 28.31
CA GLU A 567 22.63 34.89 28.76
C GLU A 567 21.76 33.96 29.60
N ILE A 568 21.07 34.55 30.59
CA ILE A 568 20.00 33.88 31.32
C ILE A 568 18.72 34.69 31.14
N LYS A 569 17.74 34.08 30.47
CA LYS A 569 16.39 34.62 30.32
C LYS A 569 15.51 34.00 31.39
N ASN A 570 14.79 34.84 32.15
CA ASN A 570 13.87 34.38 33.19
C ASN A 570 12.49 35.04 33.06
N THR A 571 11.48 34.25 32.74
CA THR A 571 10.08 34.68 32.63
C THR A 571 9.24 34.31 33.86
N THR A 572 9.82 33.60 34.84
CA THR A 572 9.07 33.10 36.02
C THR A 572 8.79 34.18 37.07
N GLY A 573 9.52 35.29 37.03
CA GLY A 573 9.51 36.33 38.08
C GLY A 573 10.10 35.89 39.42
N LYS A 574 10.64 34.66 39.52
CA LYS A 574 11.31 34.15 40.72
C LYS A 574 12.80 34.47 40.68
N GLN A 575 13.44 34.46 41.85
CA GLN A 575 14.88 34.54 41.97
C GLN A 575 15.56 33.38 41.21
N VAL A 576 16.66 33.68 40.52
CA VAL A 576 17.45 32.69 39.80
C VAL A 576 18.62 32.23 40.66
N VAL A 577 18.85 30.91 40.68
CA VAL A 577 20.04 30.28 41.25
C VAL A 577 20.86 29.71 40.09
N LEU A 578 22.03 30.30 39.83
CA LEU A 578 23.01 29.80 38.88
C LEU A 578 24.02 28.92 39.63
N LYS A 579 24.21 27.69 39.18
CA LYS A 579 25.16 26.71 39.72
C LYS A 579 26.16 26.29 38.65
N TRP A 580 27.29 25.75 39.09
CA TRP A 580 28.31 25.20 38.20
C TRP A 580 28.96 23.95 38.78
N MET A 581 29.40 23.06 37.89
CA MET A 581 30.14 21.83 38.22
C MET A 581 31.29 21.63 37.21
N GLY A 582 32.39 21.02 37.63
CA GLY A 582 33.54 20.75 36.74
C GLY A 582 34.68 21.77 36.83
N VAL A 583 34.67 22.68 37.83
CA VAL A 583 35.74 23.69 38.02
C VAL A 583 37.12 23.04 38.22
N GLU A 584 37.15 21.84 38.79
CA GLU A 584 38.35 21.03 39.00
C GLU A 584 39.02 20.58 37.71
N GLN A 585 38.30 20.51 36.58
CA GLN A 585 38.86 20.12 35.28
C GLN A 585 39.74 21.22 34.68
N PHE A 586 39.59 22.45 35.17
CA PHE A 586 40.33 23.64 34.74
C PHE A 586 41.56 23.92 35.65
N GLU A 587 42.33 22.90 36.03
CA GLU A 587 43.45 23.00 37.00
C GLU A 587 44.48 24.11 36.72
N ASN A 588 44.62 24.53 35.46
CA ASN A 588 45.56 25.55 35.01
C ASN A 588 44.94 26.95 34.85
N TYR A 589 43.69 27.15 35.27
CA TYR A 589 42.96 28.40 35.12
C TYR A 589 42.37 28.85 36.45
N LYS A 590 42.19 30.16 36.58
CA LYS A 590 41.29 30.79 37.54
C LYS A 590 39.99 31.09 36.80
N LEU A 591 38.89 30.51 37.25
CA LEU A 591 37.58 30.67 36.66
C LEU A 591 36.82 31.76 37.41
N VAL A 592 36.36 32.76 36.65
CA VAL A 592 35.67 33.92 37.18
C VAL A 592 34.40 34.14 36.36
N LEU A 593 33.26 34.23 37.03
CA LEU A 593 32.01 34.65 36.44
C LEU A 593 31.83 36.15 36.67
N VAL A 594 31.55 36.87 35.59
CA VAL A 594 31.23 38.30 35.62
C VAL A 594 29.78 38.46 35.23
N ASP A 595 28.99 39.00 36.15
CA ASP A 595 27.65 39.47 35.91
C ASP A 595 27.74 40.89 35.34
N LEU A 596 27.44 41.03 34.06
CA LEU A 596 27.65 42.28 33.32
C LEU A 596 26.62 43.35 33.71
N ASP A 597 25.42 42.93 34.15
CA ASP A 597 24.33 43.84 34.49
C ASP A 597 24.45 44.37 35.92
N ALA A 598 24.89 43.54 36.88
CA ALA A 598 25.17 43.99 38.25
C ALA A 598 26.62 44.47 38.45
N ASN A 599 27.49 44.31 37.45
CA ASN A 599 28.92 44.57 37.54
C ASN A 599 29.56 43.83 38.75
N GLN A 600 29.16 42.57 38.94
CA GLN A 600 29.65 41.70 40.01
C GLN A 600 30.57 40.62 39.47
N THR A 601 31.56 40.24 40.27
CA THR A 601 32.57 39.24 39.92
C THR A 601 32.57 38.14 40.97
N ILE A 602 32.43 36.90 40.53
CA ILE A 602 32.29 35.71 41.37
C ILE A 602 33.41 34.73 41.04
N ASP A 603 34.19 34.35 42.05
CA ASP A 603 35.19 33.27 41.94
C ASP A 603 34.50 31.91 42.04
N LEU A 604 34.62 31.10 41.00
CA LEU A 604 33.97 29.80 40.87
C LEU A 604 34.55 28.73 41.79
N TYR A 605 35.80 28.88 42.26
CA TYR A 605 36.41 27.92 43.19
C TYR A 605 35.96 28.14 44.63
N SER A 606 35.67 29.39 44.97
CA SER A 606 35.30 29.79 46.33
C SER A 606 33.78 29.75 46.57
N ASN A 607 32.98 29.67 45.51
CA ASN A 607 31.52 29.68 45.55
C ASN A 607 30.97 28.48 44.78
N GLN A 608 29.82 27.95 45.20
CA GLN A 608 29.15 26.83 44.51
C GLN A 608 27.95 27.29 43.66
N GLN A 609 27.49 28.51 43.90
CA GLN A 609 26.33 29.09 43.23
C GLN A 609 26.36 30.61 43.32
N TYR A 610 25.60 31.25 42.45
CA TYR A 610 25.31 32.67 42.46
C TYR A 610 23.80 32.88 42.38
N ILE A 611 23.26 33.72 43.27
CA ILE A 611 21.82 33.94 43.41
C ILE A 611 21.52 35.40 43.08
N PHE A 612 20.50 35.62 42.25
CA PHE A 612 20.13 36.96 41.84
C PHE A 612 18.66 37.10 41.46
N ASP A 613 18.13 38.31 41.66
CA ASP A 613 16.80 38.68 41.19
C ASP A 613 16.88 39.16 39.74
N ASN A 614 16.09 38.54 38.86
CA ASN A 614 15.96 38.98 37.47
C ASN A 614 14.58 38.60 36.93
N SER A 615 13.90 39.56 36.33
CA SER A 615 12.77 39.32 35.43
C SER A 615 13.17 39.82 34.04
N GLY A 616 13.29 38.93 33.06
CA GLY A 616 13.77 39.25 31.72
C GLY A 616 15.16 38.66 31.44
N LEU A 617 15.96 39.38 30.66
CA LEU A 617 17.26 38.92 30.17
C LEU A 617 18.41 39.44 31.03
N ARG A 618 19.41 38.59 31.28
CA ARG A 618 20.63 38.95 32.02
C ARG A 618 21.88 38.39 31.36
N HIS A 619 22.95 39.16 31.36
CA HIS A 619 24.17 38.90 30.59
C HIS A 619 25.35 38.58 31.50
N PHE A 620 26.05 37.52 31.14
CA PHE A 620 27.19 37.02 31.87
C PHE A 620 28.39 36.82 30.96
N ARG A 621 29.57 36.89 31.58
CA ARG A 621 30.82 36.49 30.96
C ARG A 621 31.58 35.56 31.90
N LEU A 622 31.84 34.34 31.46
CA LEU A 622 32.75 33.43 32.11
C LEU A 622 34.16 33.64 31.58
N VAL A 623 35.13 33.81 32.48
CA VAL A 623 36.53 34.06 32.15
C VAL A 623 37.38 32.94 32.74
N ALA A 624 38.13 32.23 31.89
CA ALA A 624 39.18 31.32 32.31
C ALA A 624 40.54 32.00 32.14
N ASN A 625 41.10 32.48 33.24
CA ASN A 625 42.39 33.17 33.26
C ASN A 625 43.51 32.20 33.61
N PRO A 626 44.51 31.98 32.74
CA PRO A 626 45.63 31.08 33.03
C PRO A 626 46.29 31.39 34.37
N ALA A 627 46.40 30.39 35.24
CA ALA A 627 47.11 30.52 36.49
C ALA A 627 48.59 30.81 36.20
N GLY A 628 49.04 32.04 36.45
CA GLY A 628 50.43 32.43 36.26
C GLY A 628 51.35 31.49 37.04
N LYS A 629 52.45 31.03 36.41
CA LYS A 629 53.51 30.30 37.13
C LYS A 629 53.88 31.12 38.35
N ALA A 630 53.63 30.59 39.55
CA ALA A 630 54.27 31.12 40.75
C ALA A 630 55.77 31.15 40.44
N ARG A 631 56.34 32.36 40.32
CA ARG A 631 57.79 32.52 40.32
C ARG A 631 58.24 31.97 41.67
N LYS A 632 58.81 30.75 41.67
CA LYS A 632 59.59 30.25 42.80
C LYS A 632 60.63 31.35 43.08
N LYS A 633 60.46 32.06 44.18
CA LYS A 633 61.49 32.92 44.75
C LYS A 633 62.59 32.06 45.32
#